data_AF-A0A134BS94-F1
#
_entry.id   AF-A0A134BS94-F1
#
_cell.length_a   1.000
_cell.length_b   1.000
_cell.length_c   1.000
_cell.angle_alpha   90.00
_cell.angle_beta   90.00
_cell.angle_gamma   90.00
#
_symmetry.space_group_name_H-M   'P 1'
#
loop_
_entity.id
_entity.type
_entity.pdbx_description
1 polymer ?
#
loop_
_entity_poly.entity_id
_entity_poly.type
_entity_poly.pdbx_seq_one_letter_code
_entity_poly.pdbx_strand_id
1 'polypeptide(L)'
;MYIYETAESSEYELLKKFAEENRLCATEAERILWTALRGKQLDTYKFRRQHIIGEYIADFVCLHDKLVIEVDGVYHERGLQPMHDRERTEFLNSKGFKVIRFKNEDIIANINGVINSIRTELTLLKNNKMQTSISAPVLSKEAKIANPLQNNTPSPFGEGRGGAAIAVDAACSGNPGPMEYQGIDLQTGTQIFHFGPVHGTNNIGEFLAIVHALALLDKKGITGYTIYSDSYNAILWVKKKQCKTKLERNAQTEPLFQIIARAELWLRTHRVTTPVVKWETKQWGEIPADFGRK
;
A
#
# COMPACT_ATOMS: atom_id res chain seq x y z
N MET A 1 -11.65 -9.96 -20.45
CA MET A 1 -11.19 -10.59 -19.19
C MET A 1 -10.27 -9.57 -18.52
N TYR A 2 -10.82 -8.68 -17.69
CA TYR A 2 -10.11 -7.50 -17.15
C TYR A 2 -9.76 -7.74 -15.69
N ILE A 3 -8.59 -8.35 -15.45
CA ILE A 3 -8.14 -8.78 -14.12
C ILE A 3 -6.95 -7.94 -13.61
N TYR A 4 -6.26 -7.17 -14.45
CA TYR A 4 -5.01 -6.50 -14.04
C TYR A 4 -4.97 -4.96 -14.16
N GLU A 5 -6.03 -4.29 -14.58
CA GLU A 5 -5.95 -2.83 -14.86
C GLU A 5 -5.97 -1.94 -13.61
N THR A 6 -6.41 -2.47 -12.46
CA THR A 6 -6.60 -1.64 -11.27
C THR A 6 -5.71 -1.98 -10.10
N ALA A 7 -4.93 -3.07 -10.12
CA ALA A 7 -4.12 -3.51 -8.98
C ALA A 7 -2.62 -3.39 -9.27
N GLU A 8 -1.83 -3.06 -8.25
CA GLU A 8 -0.36 -3.07 -8.34
C GLU A 8 0.16 -4.52 -8.29
N SER A 9 1.13 -4.86 -9.16
CA SER A 9 1.48 -6.28 -9.41
C SER A 9 2.25 -6.95 -8.26
N SER A 10 2.89 -6.18 -7.38
CA SER A 10 3.74 -6.69 -6.29
C SER A 10 2.95 -7.17 -5.07
N GLU A 11 1.75 -6.64 -4.83
CA GLU A 11 0.91 -6.97 -3.66
C GLU A 11 -0.34 -7.79 -4.00
N TYR A 12 -0.60 -8.02 -5.29
CA TYR A 12 -1.83 -8.61 -5.80
C TYR A 12 -2.19 -9.95 -5.15
N GLU A 13 -1.24 -10.89 -5.01
CA GLU A 13 -1.53 -12.21 -4.45
C GLU A 13 -1.88 -12.17 -2.94
N LEU A 14 -1.36 -11.20 -2.18
CA LEU A 14 -1.75 -11.02 -0.79
C LEU A 14 -3.13 -10.38 -0.68
N LEU A 15 -3.36 -9.30 -1.43
CA LEU A 15 -4.65 -8.62 -1.46
C LEU A 15 -5.76 -9.53 -1.98
N LYS A 16 -5.43 -10.44 -2.90
CA LYS A 16 -6.34 -11.48 -3.39
C LYS A 16 -6.73 -12.46 -2.29
N LYS A 17 -5.78 -12.93 -1.47
CA LYS A 17 -6.09 -13.77 -0.29
C LYS A 17 -6.99 -13.05 0.71
N PHE A 18 -6.71 -11.78 1.02
CA PHE A 18 -7.59 -11.00 1.89
C PHE A 18 -8.97 -10.76 1.28
N ALA A 19 -9.06 -10.51 -0.03
CA ALA A 19 -10.34 -10.38 -0.71
C ALA A 19 -11.13 -11.70 -0.67
N GLU A 20 -10.47 -12.85 -0.78
CA GLU A 20 -11.07 -14.18 -0.62
C GLU A 20 -11.55 -14.40 0.81
N GLU A 21 -10.74 -14.09 1.82
CA GLU A 21 -11.10 -14.16 3.25
C GLU A 21 -12.29 -13.26 3.58
N ASN A 22 -12.26 -11.98 3.16
CA ASN A 22 -13.37 -11.04 3.35
C ASN A 22 -14.67 -11.56 2.72
N ARG A 23 -14.59 -12.24 1.57
CA ARG A 23 -15.78 -12.83 0.92
C ARG A 23 -16.38 -14.00 1.70
N LEU A 24 -15.55 -14.73 2.45
CA LEU A 24 -15.96 -15.83 3.31
C LEU A 24 -16.53 -15.31 4.63
N CYS A 25 -15.91 -14.28 5.20
CA CYS A 25 -16.25 -13.68 6.49
C CYS A 25 -17.06 -12.38 6.36
N ALA A 26 -17.88 -12.25 5.31
CA ALA A 26 -18.68 -11.05 5.06
C ALA A 26 -19.72 -10.80 6.18
N THR A 27 -19.85 -9.55 6.60
CA THR A 27 -20.85 -9.08 7.57
C THR A 27 -22.28 -9.28 7.04
N GLU A 28 -23.25 -9.22 7.95
CA GLU A 28 -24.67 -9.30 7.58
C GLU A 28 -25.07 -8.21 6.57
N ALA A 29 -24.66 -6.96 6.82
CA ALA A 29 -24.90 -5.83 5.92
C ALA A 29 -24.30 -6.08 4.52
N GLU A 30 -23.04 -6.51 4.44
CA GLU A 30 -22.41 -6.85 3.15
C GLU A 30 -23.15 -7.99 2.43
N ARG A 31 -23.63 -9.02 3.14
CA ARG A 31 -24.39 -10.12 2.53
C ARG A 31 -25.73 -9.64 1.97
N ILE A 32 -26.45 -8.80 2.70
CA ILE A 32 -27.72 -8.20 2.26
C ILE A 32 -27.46 -7.36 1.00
N LEU A 33 -26.49 -6.44 1.06
CA LEU A 33 -26.17 -5.57 -0.06
C LEU A 33 -25.67 -6.34 -1.28
N TRP A 34 -24.82 -7.35 -1.09
CA TRP A 34 -24.36 -8.20 -2.19
C TRP A 34 -25.51 -8.93 -2.89
N THR A 35 -26.50 -9.41 -2.12
CA THR A 35 -27.67 -10.08 -2.66
C THR A 35 -28.46 -9.16 -3.58
N ALA A 36 -28.62 -7.88 -3.21
CA ALA A 36 -29.32 -6.89 -4.02
C ALA A 36 -28.53 -6.38 -5.24
N LEU A 37 -27.19 -6.46 -5.23
CA LEU A 37 -26.33 -5.94 -6.32
C LEU A 37 -25.88 -7.01 -7.33
N ARG A 38 -25.75 -8.27 -6.91
CA ARG A 38 -25.17 -9.33 -7.75
C ARG A 38 -26.02 -9.61 -8.99
N GLY A 39 -25.37 -10.09 -10.06
CA GLY A 39 -26.10 -10.57 -11.24
C GLY A 39 -26.86 -9.51 -12.04
N LYS A 40 -26.49 -8.22 -11.91
CA LYS A 40 -27.20 -7.08 -12.52
C LYS A 40 -28.63 -6.90 -12.02
N GLN A 41 -28.88 -7.19 -10.74
CA GLN A 41 -30.18 -6.92 -10.13
C GLN A 41 -30.49 -5.42 -10.00
N LEU A 42 -29.46 -4.57 -9.99
CA LEU A 42 -29.62 -3.12 -10.16
C LEU A 42 -29.49 -2.74 -11.64
N ASP A 43 -30.62 -2.83 -12.35
CA ASP A 43 -30.76 -2.45 -13.76
C ASP A 43 -29.75 -3.15 -14.70
N THR A 44 -28.85 -2.40 -15.32
CA THR A 44 -27.80 -2.94 -16.21
C THR A 44 -26.42 -2.95 -15.55
N TYR A 45 -26.30 -2.44 -14.32
CA TYR A 45 -25.03 -2.20 -13.67
C TYR A 45 -24.39 -3.48 -13.17
N LYS A 46 -23.10 -3.65 -13.45
CA LYS A 46 -22.33 -4.82 -13.01
C LYS A 46 -21.48 -4.44 -11.81
N PHE A 47 -21.77 -5.07 -10.67
CA PHE A 47 -21.00 -4.95 -9.45
C PHE A 47 -20.06 -6.13 -9.24
N ARG A 48 -18.92 -5.85 -8.62
CA ARG A 48 -18.00 -6.83 -8.03
C ARG A 48 -17.92 -6.56 -6.53
N ARG A 49 -17.73 -7.61 -5.73
CA ARG A 49 -17.47 -7.48 -4.29
C ARG A 49 -16.01 -7.76 -3.96
N GLN A 50 -15.48 -7.09 -2.94
CA GLN A 50 -14.11 -7.26 -2.44
C GLN A 50 -13.11 -7.23 -3.62
N HIS A 51 -13.09 -6.10 -4.34
CA HIS A 51 -12.32 -5.92 -5.58
C HIS A 51 -11.11 -5.03 -5.32
N ILE A 52 -9.95 -5.44 -5.82
CA ILE A 52 -8.68 -4.77 -5.57
C ILE A 52 -8.50 -3.57 -6.49
N ILE A 53 -8.18 -2.42 -5.91
CA ILE A 53 -7.85 -1.16 -6.58
C ILE A 53 -6.62 -0.57 -5.89
N GLY A 54 -5.48 -0.59 -6.58
CA GLY A 54 -4.16 -0.29 -6.04
C GLY A 54 -3.79 -1.27 -4.95
N GLU A 55 -3.49 -0.71 -3.78
CA GLU A 55 -3.21 -1.41 -2.53
C GLU A 55 -4.46 -1.63 -1.66
N TYR A 56 -5.65 -1.23 -2.13
CA TYR A 56 -6.90 -1.30 -1.37
C TYR A 56 -7.85 -2.36 -1.91
N ILE A 57 -8.66 -2.92 -1.02
CA ILE A 57 -9.80 -3.77 -1.37
C ILE A 57 -11.05 -2.92 -1.15
N ALA A 58 -11.85 -2.75 -2.20
CA ALA A 58 -13.15 -2.07 -2.13
C ALA A 58 -14.25 -3.10 -1.88
N ASP A 59 -15.16 -2.83 -0.93
CA ASP A 59 -16.23 -3.78 -0.56
C ASP A 59 -17.13 -4.09 -1.75
N PHE A 60 -17.55 -3.06 -2.48
CA PHE A 60 -18.22 -3.20 -3.77
C PHE A 60 -17.74 -2.15 -4.78
N VAL A 61 -17.72 -2.55 -6.06
CA VAL A 61 -17.36 -1.63 -7.14
C VAL A 61 -18.16 -1.89 -8.42
N CYS A 62 -18.62 -0.81 -9.04
CA CYS A 62 -19.02 -0.77 -10.44
C CYS A 62 -17.88 -0.18 -11.28
N LEU A 63 -17.10 -1.05 -11.93
CA LEU A 63 -15.91 -0.61 -12.66
C LEU A 63 -16.22 0.27 -13.87
N HIS A 64 -17.28 -0.03 -14.60
CA HIS A 64 -17.69 0.70 -15.80
C HIS A 64 -18.05 2.15 -15.46
N ASP A 65 -18.90 2.31 -14.44
CA ASP A 65 -19.39 3.62 -14.03
C ASP A 65 -18.47 4.32 -13.03
N LYS A 66 -17.42 3.63 -12.56
CA LYS A 66 -16.40 4.13 -11.63
C LYS A 66 -17.01 4.54 -10.27
N LEU A 67 -17.84 3.68 -9.70
CA LEU A 67 -18.41 3.86 -8.37
C LEU A 67 -17.88 2.78 -7.42
N VAL A 68 -17.33 3.18 -6.29
CA VAL A 68 -16.95 2.33 -5.15
C VAL A 68 -17.97 2.55 -4.03
N ILE A 69 -18.38 1.46 -3.39
CA ILE A 69 -19.26 1.46 -2.23
C ILE A 69 -18.53 0.75 -1.10
N GLU A 70 -18.43 1.41 0.04
CA GLU A 70 -17.86 0.88 1.28
C GLU A 70 -18.97 0.66 2.29
N VAL A 71 -18.89 -0.45 3.02
CA VAL A 71 -19.82 -0.79 4.11
C VAL A 71 -19.10 -0.52 5.42
N ASP A 72 -19.48 0.59 6.07
CA ASP A 72 -18.88 1.03 7.32
C ASP A 72 -19.42 0.18 8.47
N GLY A 73 -18.59 -0.73 8.95
CA GLY A 73 -18.86 -1.52 10.14
C GLY A 73 -18.48 -0.79 11.41
N VAL A 74 -19.25 -1.00 12.48
CA VAL A 74 -18.96 -0.49 13.83
C VAL A 74 -17.65 -1.09 14.35
N TYR A 75 -16.53 -0.48 13.97
CA TYR A 75 -15.22 -0.65 14.58
C TYR A 75 -14.79 0.65 15.25
N HIS A 76 -15.73 1.29 15.96
CA HIS A 76 -15.56 2.62 16.55
C HIS A 76 -14.73 2.68 17.84
N GLU A 77 -14.01 1.64 18.25
CA GLU A 77 -13.34 1.65 19.57
C GLU A 77 -11.80 1.73 19.56
N ARG A 78 -11.14 2.01 18.43
CA ARG A 78 -9.65 2.11 18.40
C ARG A 78 -9.04 3.32 17.68
N GLY A 79 -9.73 4.46 17.65
CA GLY A 79 -9.11 5.79 17.53
C GLY A 79 -8.18 6.08 16.33
N LEU A 80 -8.21 5.28 15.25
CA LEU A 80 -7.25 5.34 14.13
C LEU A 80 -7.87 5.63 12.75
N GLN A 81 -9.19 5.87 12.66
CA GLN A 81 -9.90 5.82 11.38
C GLN A 81 -9.85 7.09 10.49
N PRO A 82 -9.94 8.35 10.97
CA PRO A 82 -10.22 9.47 10.05
C PRO A 82 -9.13 9.77 9.01
N MET A 83 -7.86 9.58 9.36
CA MET A 83 -6.74 9.95 8.49
C MET A 83 -6.46 8.92 7.39
N HIS A 84 -6.62 7.62 7.68
CA HIS A 84 -6.48 6.55 6.68
C HIS A 84 -7.66 6.51 5.69
N ASP A 85 -8.86 6.92 6.13
CA ASP A 85 -10.04 6.98 5.26
C ASP A 85 -9.96 8.08 4.20
N ARG A 86 -9.36 9.22 4.55
CA ARG A 86 -9.16 10.34 3.62
C ARG A 86 -8.16 9.98 2.54
N GLU A 87 -6.99 9.46 2.91
CA GLU A 87 -5.95 9.05 1.96
C GLU A 87 -6.45 7.95 1.01
N ARG A 88 -7.19 6.97 1.54
CA ARG A 88 -7.85 5.93 0.74
C ARG A 88 -8.85 6.52 -0.25
N THR A 89 -9.70 7.44 0.20
CA THR A 89 -10.69 8.09 -0.66
C THR A 89 -10.02 8.96 -1.71
N GLU A 90 -8.99 9.72 -1.36
CA GLU A 90 -8.19 10.53 -2.28
C GLU A 90 -7.51 9.66 -3.34
N PHE A 91 -6.93 8.52 -2.95
CA PHE A 91 -6.36 7.55 -3.88
C PHE A 91 -7.40 7.02 -4.86
N LEU A 92 -8.54 6.53 -4.37
CA LEU A 92 -9.60 5.99 -5.23
C LEU A 92 -10.18 7.07 -6.17
N ASN A 93 -10.37 8.29 -5.67
CA ASN A 93 -10.77 9.45 -6.45
C ASN A 93 -9.75 9.77 -7.55
N SER A 94 -8.44 9.69 -7.25
CA SER A 94 -7.38 9.92 -8.25
C SER A 94 -7.40 8.87 -9.38
N LYS A 95 -7.91 7.66 -9.11
CA LYS A 95 -8.15 6.60 -10.10
C LYS A 95 -9.49 6.77 -10.83
N GLY A 96 -10.19 7.88 -10.59
CA GLY A 96 -11.45 8.27 -11.21
C GLY A 96 -12.68 7.63 -10.58
N PHE A 97 -12.55 6.96 -9.44
CA PHE A 97 -13.69 6.36 -8.74
C PHE A 97 -14.35 7.38 -7.82
N LYS A 98 -15.68 7.46 -7.85
CA LYS A 98 -16.44 8.07 -6.76
C LYS A 98 -16.60 7.06 -5.63
N VAL A 99 -16.34 7.45 -4.39
CA VAL A 99 -16.50 6.60 -3.19
C VAL A 99 -17.73 7.05 -2.41
N ILE A 100 -18.65 6.13 -2.11
CA ILE A 100 -19.76 6.35 -1.18
C ILE A 100 -19.72 5.32 -0.06
N ARG A 101 -20.16 5.70 1.14
CA ARG A 101 -20.14 4.83 2.33
C ARG A 101 -21.54 4.70 2.90
N PHE A 102 -21.89 3.50 3.39
CA PHE A 102 -23.14 3.24 4.12
C PHE A 102 -22.82 2.56 5.43
N LYS A 103 -23.52 2.93 6.51
CA LYS A 103 -23.39 2.22 7.78
C LYS A 103 -24.08 0.87 7.71
N ASN A 104 -23.61 -0.08 8.51
CA ASN A 104 -24.25 -1.38 8.66
C ASN A 104 -25.75 -1.27 8.98
N GLU A 105 -26.11 -0.39 9.90
CA GLU A 105 -27.48 -0.24 10.38
C GLU A 105 -28.39 0.28 9.26
N ASP A 106 -27.91 1.19 8.42
CA ASP A 106 -28.68 1.75 7.31
C ASP A 106 -29.00 0.68 6.25
N ILE A 107 -28.03 -0.19 5.95
CA ILE A 107 -28.20 -1.30 5.01
C ILE A 107 -29.18 -2.34 5.55
N ILE A 108 -29.03 -2.72 6.82
CA ILE A 108 -29.88 -3.73 7.46
C ILE A 108 -31.32 -3.20 7.60
N ALA A 109 -31.48 -1.93 8.01
CA ALA A 109 -32.79 -1.34 8.24
C ALA A 109 -33.53 -0.97 6.93
N ASN A 110 -32.83 -0.51 5.90
CA ASN A 110 -33.46 0.00 4.69
C ASN A 110 -32.63 -0.22 3.41
N ILE A 111 -32.51 -1.49 3.01
CA ILE A 111 -31.81 -1.86 1.77
C ILE A 111 -32.39 -1.16 0.52
N ASN A 112 -33.71 -0.95 0.44
CA ASN A 112 -34.34 -0.27 -0.70
C ASN A 112 -33.89 1.19 -0.83
N GLY A 113 -33.80 1.91 0.30
CA GLY A 113 -33.27 3.27 0.35
C GLY A 113 -31.79 3.35 -0.07
N VAL A 114 -30.98 2.40 0.38
CA VAL A 114 -29.56 2.28 -0.03
C VAL A 114 -29.44 2.05 -1.53
N ILE A 115 -30.22 1.12 -2.09
CA ILE A 115 -30.22 0.83 -3.53
C ILE A 115 -30.65 2.04 -4.37
N ASN A 116 -31.67 2.79 -3.92
CA ASN A 116 -32.09 4.03 -4.59
C ASN A 116 -31.00 5.11 -4.55
N SER A 117 -30.26 5.20 -3.45
CA SER A 117 -29.12 6.12 -3.31
C SER A 117 -28.00 5.74 -4.29
N ILE A 118 -27.66 4.45 -4.37
CA ILE A 118 -26.67 3.93 -5.34
C ILE A 118 -27.12 4.22 -6.78
N ARG A 119 -28.40 4.01 -7.11
CA ARG A 119 -28.94 4.29 -8.46
C ARG A 119 -28.82 5.76 -8.82
N THR A 120 -29.16 6.65 -7.88
CA THR A 120 -29.03 8.09 -8.07
C THR A 120 -27.59 8.46 -8.41
N GLU A 121 -26.64 7.92 -7.65
CA GLU A 121 -25.22 8.20 -7.88
C GLU A 121 -24.70 7.70 -9.22
N LEU A 122 -25.09 6.49 -9.63
CA LEU A 122 -24.75 5.96 -10.95
C LEU A 122 -25.33 6.81 -12.09
N THR A 123 -26.53 7.36 -11.90
CA THR A 123 -27.18 8.22 -12.89
C THR A 123 -26.43 9.55 -13.04
N LEU A 124 -26.03 10.16 -11.93
CA LEU A 124 -25.22 11.38 -11.92
C LEU A 124 -23.87 11.16 -12.63
N LEU A 125 -23.19 10.04 -12.34
CA LEU A 125 -21.91 9.71 -12.98
C LEU A 125 -22.05 9.50 -14.50
N LYS A 126 -23.14 8.88 -14.96
CA LYS A 126 -23.41 8.75 -16.40
C LYS A 126 -23.64 10.08 -17.08
N ASN A 127 -24.45 10.96 -16.48
CA ASN A 127 -24.74 12.27 -17.05
C ASN A 127 -23.47 13.13 -17.17
N ASN A 128 -22.60 13.10 -16.16
CA ASN A 128 -21.32 13.82 -16.19
C ASN A 128 -20.39 13.30 -17.29
N LYS A 129 -20.33 11.98 -17.51
CA LYS A 129 -19.55 11.39 -18.61
C LYS A 129 -20.04 11.87 -19.97
N MET A 130 -21.36 11.90 -20.19
CA MET A 130 -21.93 12.37 -21.46
C MET A 130 -21.64 13.86 -21.72
N GLN A 131 -21.66 14.71 -20.69
CA GLN A 131 -21.31 16.13 -20.83
C GLN A 131 -19.83 16.32 -21.19
N THR A 132 -18.90 15.60 -20.54
CA THR A 132 -17.46 15.71 -20.84
C THR A 132 -17.06 15.25 -22.25
N SER A 133 -17.80 14.32 -22.85
CA SER A 133 -17.55 13.86 -24.23
C SER A 133 -17.98 14.86 -25.31
N ILE A 134 -18.81 15.85 -24.98
CA ILE A 134 -19.34 16.83 -25.95
C ILE A 134 -18.42 18.07 -26.04
N SER A 135 -17.44 18.24 -25.14
CA SER A 135 -16.67 19.49 -24.96
C SER A 135 -15.18 19.43 -25.34
N ALA A 136 -14.65 18.34 -25.89
CA ALA A 136 -13.21 18.22 -26.18
C ALA A 136 -12.83 18.79 -27.58
N PRO A 137 -11.77 19.64 -27.70
CA PRO A 137 -11.32 20.15 -29.00
C PRO A 137 -10.48 19.12 -29.75
N VAL A 138 -10.67 19.05 -31.08
CA VAL A 138 -9.96 18.17 -32.02
C VAL A 138 -8.63 18.81 -32.45
N LEU A 139 -7.50 18.09 -32.32
CA LEU A 139 -6.26 18.39 -33.05
C LEU A 139 -5.41 17.13 -33.30
N SER A 140 -4.70 17.16 -34.41
CA SER A 140 -4.39 16.08 -35.36
C SER A 140 -2.97 15.47 -35.28
N LYS A 141 -2.79 14.36 -36.02
CA LYS A 141 -1.64 13.44 -36.15
C LYS A 141 -0.38 13.98 -36.85
N GLU A 142 0.72 13.20 -36.70
CA GLU A 142 1.94 12.97 -37.55
C GLU A 142 3.27 13.43 -36.90
N ALA A 143 4.47 12.79 -37.01
CA ALA A 143 5.01 11.64 -37.76
C ALA A 143 6.28 11.04 -37.05
N LYS A 144 6.76 9.87 -37.52
CA LYS A 144 7.95 9.09 -37.08
C LYS A 144 9.28 9.62 -37.65
N ILE A 145 10.39 9.52 -36.90
CA ILE A 145 11.77 9.34 -37.41
C ILE A 145 12.58 8.41 -36.47
N ALA A 146 13.46 7.58 -37.03
CA ALA A 146 14.24 6.52 -36.39
C ALA A 146 15.63 6.97 -35.82
N ASN A 147 16.13 6.12 -34.91
CA ASN A 147 17.36 6.11 -34.06
C ASN A 147 18.73 6.42 -34.72
N PRO A 148 19.78 6.74 -33.91
CA PRO A 148 20.73 5.68 -33.51
C PRO A 148 21.22 5.72 -32.04
N LEU A 149 21.25 4.51 -31.45
CA LEU A 149 22.09 3.98 -30.37
C LEU A 149 22.96 4.96 -29.56
N GLN A 150 22.54 5.24 -28.32
CA GLN A 150 23.46 5.42 -27.18
C GLN A 150 22.92 4.64 -25.98
N ASN A 151 23.80 3.83 -25.39
CA ASN A 151 23.55 3.01 -24.22
C ASN A 151 23.23 3.91 -23.01
N ASN A 152 21.95 4.05 -22.68
CA ASN A 152 21.50 4.60 -21.41
C ASN A 152 20.70 3.54 -20.67
N THR A 153 21.33 2.92 -19.67
CA THR A 153 20.61 2.25 -18.58
C THR A 153 19.69 3.29 -17.94
N PRO A 154 18.38 3.06 -17.82
CA PRO A 154 17.48 4.03 -17.19
C PRO A 154 17.86 4.18 -15.72
N SER A 155 18.21 5.40 -15.32
CA SER A 155 18.19 5.78 -13.90
C SER A 155 16.76 5.57 -13.37
N PRO A 156 16.56 4.94 -12.19
CA PRO A 156 15.22 4.65 -11.65
C PRO A 156 14.47 5.91 -11.21
N PHE A 157 15.14 7.07 -11.22
CA PHE A 157 14.53 8.36 -10.91
C PHE A 157 14.01 8.96 -12.22
N GLY A 158 12.73 8.72 -12.51
CA GLY A 158 12.04 9.29 -13.67
C GLY A 158 12.29 10.80 -13.77
N GLU A 159 12.45 11.30 -14.99
CA GLU A 159 12.69 12.70 -15.28
C GLU A 159 11.66 13.58 -14.53
N GLY A 160 12.14 14.41 -13.60
CA GLY A 160 11.34 15.45 -12.94
C GLY A 160 10.89 15.21 -11.50
N ARG A 161 11.30 14.13 -10.81
CA ARG A 161 11.18 14.02 -9.34
C ARG A 161 12.46 13.47 -8.71
N GLY A 162 13.44 14.35 -8.51
CA GLY A 162 14.58 14.08 -7.60
C GLY A 162 14.12 14.09 -6.15
N GLY A 163 13.40 13.05 -5.72
CA GLY A 163 13.01 12.88 -4.31
C GLY A 163 14.17 12.35 -3.50
N ALA A 164 14.44 12.96 -2.34
CA ALA A 164 15.44 12.48 -1.40
C ALA A 164 15.04 11.08 -0.89
N ALA A 165 15.97 10.14 -0.81
CA ALA A 165 15.65 8.76 -0.49
C ALA A 165 16.76 8.07 0.31
N ILE A 166 16.38 7.10 1.13
CA ILE A 166 17.29 6.26 1.91
C ILE A 166 17.04 4.81 1.51
N ALA A 167 18.09 4.08 1.16
CA ALA A 167 18.04 2.62 1.07
C ALA A 167 18.47 2.01 2.41
N VAL A 168 17.79 0.96 2.85
CA VAL A 168 18.15 0.19 4.05
C VAL A 168 18.21 -1.29 3.71
N ASP A 169 19.15 -2.00 4.35
CA ASP A 169 19.36 -3.43 4.18
C ASP A 169 19.92 -4.04 5.46
N ALA A 170 19.77 -5.35 5.62
CA ALA A 170 20.39 -6.12 6.69
C ALA A 170 21.09 -7.39 6.18
N ALA A 171 22.16 -7.75 6.88
CA ALA A 171 22.89 -8.98 6.66
C ALA A 171 22.95 -9.81 7.94
N CYS A 172 22.97 -11.14 7.80
CA CYS A 172 23.06 -12.07 8.92
C CYS A 172 23.96 -13.27 8.55
N SER A 173 25.09 -13.43 9.25
CA SER A 173 26.03 -14.54 9.01
C SER A 173 25.57 -15.82 9.71
N GLY A 174 24.86 -16.67 8.98
CA GLY A 174 24.06 -17.75 9.58
C GLY A 174 22.77 -17.16 10.15
N ASN A 175 21.62 -17.77 9.85
CA ASN A 175 20.31 -17.19 10.15
C ASN A 175 19.47 -18.18 10.97
N PRO A 176 19.48 -18.08 12.32
CA PRO A 176 19.99 -16.98 13.15
C PRO A 176 21.52 -16.95 13.33
N GLY A 177 22.07 -15.77 13.61
CA GLY A 177 23.52 -15.53 13.74
C GLY A 177 23.87 -14.05 13.94
N PRO A 178 25.14 -13.63 13.78
CA PRO A 178 25.53 -12.23 13.82
C PRO A 178 24.81 -11.43 12.72
N MET A 179 23.87 -10.58 13.15
CA MET A 179 23.02 -9.75 12.31
C MET A 179 23.41 -8.28 12.46
N GLU A 180 23.56 -7.59 11.34
CA GLU A 180 23.82 -6.16 11.24
C GLU A 180 22.91 -5.52 10.19
N TYR A 181 22.73 -4.20 10.28
CA TYR A 181 21.94 -3.46 9.29
C TYR A 181 22.48 -2.04 9.11
N GLN A 182 22.17 -1.41 7.98
CA GLN A 182 22.62 -0.07 7.64
C GLN A 182 21.61 0.71 6.82
N GLY A 183 21.83 2.03 6.73
CA GLY A 183 21.09 2.92 5.85
C GLY A 183 22.04 3.77 5.02
N ILE A 184 21.78 3.88 3.72
CA ILE A 184 22.53 4.67 2.75
C ILE A 184 21.60 5.76 2.19
N ASP A 185 22.05 7.01 2.20
CA ASP A 185 21.37 8.10 1.50
C ASP A 185 21.61 7.95 -0.02
N LEU A 186 20.54 7.82 -0.81
CA LEU A 186 20.62 7.52 -2.25
C LEU A 186 21.09 8.70 -3.09
N GLN A 187 21.03 9.93 -2.56
CA GLN A 187 21.52 11.10 -3.27
C GLN A 187 23.04 11.24 -3.14
N THR A 188 23.57 10.97 -1.94
CA THR A 188 24.98 11.17 -1.61
C THR A 188 25.82 9.89 -1.62
N GLY A 189 25.17 8.72 -1.59
CA GLY A 189 25.82 7.42 -1.40
C GLY A 189 26.41 7.23 -0.01
N THR A 190 26.14 8.13 0.94
CA THR A 190 26.76 8.10 2.28
C THR A 190 26.00 7.16 3.22
N GLN A 191 26.75 6.38 4.00
CA GLN A 191 26.19 5.60 5.10
C GLN A 191 25.76 6.52 6.25
N ILE A 192 24.45 6.63 6.45
CA ILE A 192 23.86 7.53 7.46
C ILE A 192 23.72 6.87 8.83
N PHE A 193 23.68 5.53 8.88
CA PHE A 193 23.77 4.75 10.11
C PHE A 193 24.20 3.31 9.83
N HIS A 194 24.77 2.68 10.87
CA HIS A 194 25.10 1.26 10.95
C HIS A 194 24.71 0.76 12.34
N PHE A 195 24.30 -0.50 12.44
CA PHE A 195 24.03 -1.17 13.70
C PHE A 195 24.43 -2.64 13.63
N GLY A 196 25.05 -3.14 14.70
CA GLY A 196 25.42 -4.53 14.87
C GLY A 196 26.95 -4.76 14.81
N PRO A 197 27.38 -6.03 14.77
CA PRO A 197 26.55 -7.23 14.76
C PRO A 197 25.94 -7.56 16.13
N VAL A 198 24.73 -8.13 16.14
CA VAL A 198 24.08 -8.74 17.31
C VAL A 198 23.44 -10.08 16.94
N HIS A 199 23.28 -11.01 17.88
CA HIS A 199 22.67 -12.30 17.55
C HIS A 199 21.18 -12.14 17.20
N GLY A 200 20.79 -12.43 15.96
CA GLY A 200 19.45 -12.16 15.43
C GLY A 200 19.16 -12.94 14.13
N THR A 201 18.17 -12.47 13.37
CA THR A 201 17.81 -13.03 12.05
C THR A 201 17.76 -11.93 11.01
N ASN A 202 17.92 -12.28 9.73
CA ASN A 202 17.88 -11.29 8.64
C ASN A 202 16.61 -10.43 8.68
N ASN A 203 15.44 -11.07 8.80
CA ASN A 203 14.15 -10.35 8.82
C ASN A 203 14.01 -9.38 10.01
N ILE A 204 14.64 -9.68 11.17
CA ILE A 204 14.67 -8.73 12.29
C ILE A 204 15.54 -7.53 11.92
N GLY A 205 16.72 -7.76 11.33
CA GLY A 205 17.61 -6.69 10.89
C GLY A 205 16.92 -5.75 9.91
N GLU A 206 16.29 -6.30 8.88
CA GLU A 206 15.52 -5.55 7.89
C GLU A 206 14.44 -4.67 8.53
N PHE A 207 13.67 -5.25 9.46
CA PHE A 207 12.63 -4.52 10.19
C PHE A 207 13.23 -3.37 11.00
N LEU A 208 14.30 -3.63 11.76
CA LEU A 208 14.95 -2.62 12.57
C LEU A 208 15.60 -1.52 11.72
N ALA A 209 16.14 -1.84 10.54
CA ALA A 209 16.73 -0.89 9.62
C ALA A 209 15.71 0.15 9.13
N ILE A 210 14.51 -0.32 8.73
CA ILE A 210 13.41 0.57 8.32
C ILE A 210 12.99 1.45 9.49
N VAL A 211 12.78 0.87 10.69
CA VAL A 211 12.35 1.66 11.86
C VAL A 211 13.41 2.68 12.28
N HIS A 212 14.69 2.33 12.18
CA HIS A 212 15.79 3.26 12.46
C HIS A 212 15.76 4.44 11.49
N ALA A 213 15.63 4.19 10.18
CA ALA A 213 15.52 5.27 9.19
C ALA A 213 14.31 6.18 9.46
N LEU A 214 13.15 5.60 9.77
CA LEU A 214 11.95 6.35 10.15
C LEU A 214 12.19 7.24 11.38
N ALA A 215 12.73 6.66 12.45
CA ALA A 215 13.00 7.39 13.70
C ALA A 215 14.07 8.47 13.53
N LEU A 216 15.05 8.24 12.66
CA LEU A 216 16.10 9.21 12.35
C LEU A 216 15.55 10.43 11.60
N LEU A 217 14.70 10.19 10.59
CA LEU A 217 14.05 11.27 9.82
C LEU A 217 13.13 12.10 10.73
N ASP A 218 12.31 11.42 11.55
CA ASP A 218 11.41 12.06 12.51
C ASP A 218 12.18 12.91 13.54
N LYS A 219 13.25 12.35 14.15
CA LYS A 219 14.12 13.07 15.08
C LYS A 219 14.76 14.33 14.48
N LYS A 220 15.06 14.30 13.17
CA LYS A 220 15.65 15.43 12.45
C LYS A 220 14.59 16.40 11.88
N GLY A 221 13.30 16.08 12.00
CA GLY A 221 12.21 16.87 11.40
C GLY A 221 12.25 16.87 9.87
N ILE A 222 12.87 15.85 9.25
CA ILE A 222 13.02 15.76 7.80
C ILE A 222 11.78 15.10 7.21
N THR A 223 11.19 15.74 6.19
CA THR A 223 10.04 15.23 5.45
C THR A 223 10.36 15.13 3.97
N GLY A 224 9.51 14.44 3.19
CA GLY A 224 9.69 14.28 1.75
C GLY A 224 10.72 13.22 1.33
N TYR A 225 11.28 12.49 2.29
CA TYR A 225 12.12 11.32 2.02
C TYR A 225 11.29 10.08 1.73
N THR A 226 11.80 9.19 0.90
CA THR A 226 11.32 7.81 0.73
C THR A 226 12.34 6.83 1.30
N ILE A 227 11.90 5.83 2.06
CA ILE A 227 12.75 4.71 2.50
C ILE A 227 12.52 3.52 1.58
N TYR A 228 13.59 2.95 1.05
CA TYR A 228 13.58 1.72 0.26
C TYR A 228 14.15 0.55 1.08
N SER A 229 13.47 -0.59 1.05
CA SER A 229 13.98 -1.87 1.52
C SER A 229 13.60 -2.95 0.51
N ASP A 230 14.47 -3.92 0.27
CA ASP A 230 14.13 -5.05 -0.58
C ASP A 230 13.38 -6.17 0.19
N SER A 231 13.18 -6.03 1.50
CA SER A 231 12.55 -7.02 2.36
C SER A 231 11.05 -6.82 2.50
N TYR A 232 10.28 -7.63 1.77
CA TYR A 232 8.81 -7.65 1.87
C TYR A 232 8.31 -7.90 3.30
N ASN A 233 8.93 -8.85 4.01
CA ASN A 233 8.52 -9.22 5.37
C ASN A 233 8.70 -8.05 6.34
N ALA A 234 9.80 -7.32 6.23
CA ALA A 234 10.09 -6.19 7.11
C ALA A 234 9.14 -5.02 6.87
N ILE A 235 8.89 -4.66 5.60
CA ILE A 235 7.89 -3.65 5.23
C ILE A 235 6.52 -4.01 5.83
N LEU A 236 6.12 -5.28 5.71
CA LEU A 236 4.87 -5.77 6.30
C LEU A 236 4.86 -5.65 7.84
N TRP A 237 5.96 -5.97 8.51
CA TRP A 237 6.08 -5.84 9.97
C TRP A 237 6.02 -4.38 10.44
N VAL A 238 6.63 -3.45 9.70
CA VAL A 238 6.52 -2.01 9.96
C VAL A 238 5.09 -1.53 9.78
N LYS A 239 4.42 -1.89 8.68
CA LYS A 239 3.00 -1.56 8.43
C LYS A 239 2.08 -2.10 9.53
N LYS A 240 2.37 -3.29 10.05
CA LYS A 240 1.64 -3.91 11.17
C LYS A 240 2.10 -3.44 12.55
N LYS A 241 3.14 -2.59 12.63
CA LYS A 241 3.75 -2.14 13.89
C LYS A 241 4.12 -3.30 14.82
N GLN A 242 4.53 -4.42 14.23
CA GLN A 242 4.80 -5.66 14.95
C GLN A 242 5.81 -6.52 14.20
N CYS A 243 6.89 -6.87 14.88
CA CYS A 243 7.91 -7.81 14.43
C CYS A 243 7.44 -9.25 14.71
N LYS A 244 6.92 -9.94 13.69
CA LYS A 244 6.44 -11.34 13.82
C LYS A 244 7.57 -12.36 13.65
N THR A 245 8.64 -12.20 14.43
CA THR A 245 9.77 -13.14 14.41
C THR A 245 9.43 -14.50 15.01
N LYS A 246 10.13 -15.54 14.55
CA LYS A 246 10.13 -16.89 15.15
C LYS A 246 11.36 -17.17 16.01
N LEU A 247 12.28 -16.21 16.12
CA LEU A 247 13.47 -16.33 16.97
C LEU A 247 13.03 -16.59 18.42
N GLU A 248 13.61 -17.59 19.08
CA GLU A 248 13.29 -17.90 20.47
C GLU A 248 13.77 -16.77 21.40
N ARG A 249 12.94 -16.43 22.39
CA ARG A 249 13.30 -15.45 23.42
C ARG A 249 13.94 -16.16 24.62
N ASN A 250 15.22 -15.91 24.84
CA ASN A 250 16.00 -16.43 25.95
C ASN A 250 17.04 -15.38 26.40
N ALA A 251 17.91 -15.73 27.36
CA ALA A 251 18.90 -14.79 27.91
C ALA A 251 19.85 -14.18 26.85
N GLN A 252 20.16 -14.92 25.78
CA GLN A 252 21.02 -14.45 24.70
C GLN A 252 20.30 -13.46 23.77
N THR A 253 19.02 -13.71 23.46
CA THR A 253 18.24 -12.89 22.53
C THR A 253 17.49 -11.75 23.21
N GLU A 254 17.41 -11.73 24.55
CA GLU A 254 16.71 -10.70 25.31
C GLU A 254 17.11 -9.26 24.95
N PRO A 255 18.40 -8.90 24.80
CA PRO A 255 18.79 -7.56 24.38
C PRO A 255 18.19 -7.16 23.02
N LEU A 256 18.13 -8.10 22.06
CA LEU A 256 17.51 -7.84 20.76
C LEU A 256 15.99 -7.67 20.89
N PHE A 257 15.32 -8.47 21.73
CA PHE A 257 13.90 -8.30 22.01
C PHE A 257 13.56 -6.96 22.67
N GLN A 258 14.44 -6.41 23.50
CA GLN A 258 14.29 -5.04 24.04
C GLN A 258 14.35 -3.98 22.93
N ILE A 259 15.23 -4.16 21.94
CA ILE A 259 15.32 -3.26 20.78
C ILE A 259 14.05 -3.39 19.92
N ILE A 260 13.57 -4.61 19.67
CA ILE A 260 12.31 -4.85 18.95
C ILE A 260 11.14 -4.17 19.68
N ALA A 261 11.03 -4.35 21.01
CA ALA A 261 9.97 -3.74 21.80
C ALA A 261 9.99 -2.20 21.72
N ARG A 262 11.18 -1.59 21.77
CA ARG A 262 11.35 -0.15 21.56
C ARG A 262 10.94 0.29 20.16
N ALA A 263 11.33 -0.46 19.12
CA ALA A 263 10.98 -0.17 17.73
C ALA A 263 9.45 -0.25 17.51
N GLU A 264 8.80 -1.28 18.03
CA GLU A 264 7.34 -1.42 17.97
C GLU A 264 6.63 -0.31 18.75
N LEU A 265 7.11 0.03 19.95
CA LEU A 265 6.56 1.13 20.74
C LEU A 265 6.69 2.46 19.98
N TRP A 266 7.84 2.71 19.37
CA TRP A 266 8.09 3.90 18.57
C TRP A 266 7.09 3.99 17.40
N LEU A 267 6.92 2.93 16.62
CA LEU A 267 5.94 2.86 15.53
C LEU A 267 4.50 3.09 16.01
N ARG A 268 4.15 2.65 17.22
CA ARG A 268 2.82 2.85 17.81
C ARG A 268 2.58 4.28 18.29
N THR A 269 3.62 4.96 18.73
CA THR A 269 3.53 6.27 19.41
C THR A 269 3.87 7.45 18.51
N HIS A 270 4.52 7.22 17.36
CA HIS A 270 4.93 8.26 16.42
C HIS A 270 4.11 8.18 15.13
N ARG A 271 3.83 9.34 14.53
CA ARG A 271 3.11 9.43 13.26
C ARG A 271 4.11 9.24 12.12
N VAL A 272 4.08 8.05 11.51
CA VAL A 272 4.91 7.73 10.34
C VAL A 272 4.23 8.23 9.07
N THR A 273 4.78 9.27 8.45
CA THR A 273 4.33 9.78 7.13
C THR A 273 5.31 9.49 6.00
N THR A 274 6.54 9.09 6.33
CA THR A 274 7.58 8.75 5.35
C THR A 274 7.19 7.46 4.61
N PRO A 275 7.09 7.48 3.28
CA PRO A 275 6.83 6.28 2.50
C PRO A 275 7.93 5.24 2.70
N VAL A 276 7.54 3.99 2.93
CA VAL A 276 8.42 2.82 2.93
C VAL A 276 8.05 1.97 1.72
N VAL A 277 8.96 1.87 0.75
CA VAL A 277 8.71 1.32 -0.58
C VAL A 277 9.60 0.10 -0.82
N LYS A 278 9.05 -0.90 -1.51
CA LYS A 278 9.82 -2.08 -1.93
C LYS A 278 10.85 -1.67 -2.99
N TRP A 279 12.11 -2.00 -2.74
CA TRP A 279 13.15 -1.96 -3.77
C TRP A 279 12.99 -3.14 -4.71
N GLU A 280 12.81 -2.89 -6.00
CA GLU A 280 12.60 -3.94 -7.00
C GLU A 280 13.94 -4.48 -7.52
N THR A 281 14.58 -5.38 -6.75
CA THR A 281 15.92 -5.92 -7.03
C THR A 281 16.08 -6.46 -8.46
N LYS A 282 15.03 -7.10 -8.99
CA LYS A 282 15.02 -7.63 -10.37
C LYS A 282 15.11 -6.54 -11.45
N GLN A 283 14.62 -5.34 -11.15
CA GLN A 283 14.54 -4.23 -12.08
C GLN A 283 15.71 -3.25 -11.90
N TRP A 284 16.15 -3.04 -10.66
CA TRP A 284 17.10 -1.98 -10.31
C TRP A 284 18.46 -2.51 -9.83
N GLY A 285 18.64 -3.83 -9.78
CA GLY A 285 19.83 -4.45 -9.22
C GLY A 285 19.80 -4.53 -7.71
N GLU A 286 20.91 -4.95 -7.10
CA GLU A 286 21.04 -5.01 -5.65
C GLU A 286 20.81 -3.64 -5.02
N ILE A 287 20.16 -3.63 -3.86
CA ILE A 287 19.87 -2.39 -3.15
C ILE A 287 21.20 -1.72 -2.75
N PRO A 288 21.35 -0.38 -2.86
CA PRO A 288 22.63 0.28 -2.53
C PRO A 288 23.12 0.11 -1.09
N ALA A 289 22.24 -0.31 -0.17
CA ALA A 289 22.59 -0.64 1.20
C ALA A 289 23.08 -2.10 1.39
N ASP A 290 23.11 -2.91 0.33
CA ASP A 290 23.53 -4.31 0.38
C ASP A 290 24.97 -4.45 0.90
N PHE A 291 25.21 -5.45 1.75
CA PHE A 291 26.52 -5.68 2.36
C PHE A 291 27.53 -6.38 1.43
N GLY A 292 27.12 -6.85 0.25
CA GLY A 292 27.97 -7.48 -0.75
C GLY A 292 28.49 -8.86 -0.36
N ARG A 293 27.77 -9.57 0.53
CA ARG A 293 28.22 -10.86 1.11
C ARG A 293 27.29 -12.04 0.76
N LYS A 294 26.49 -11.92 -0.30
CA LYS A 294 25.64 -13.00 -0.82
C LYS A 294 26.47 -14.05 -1.57
#